data_AF-A0A0U1KY30-F1
#
_entry.id   AF-A0A0U1KY30-F1
#
_cell.length_a   1.000
_cell.length_b   1.000
_cell.length_c   1.000
_cell.angle_alpha   90.00
_cell.angle_beta   90.00
_cell.angle_gamma   90.00
#
_symmetry.space_group_name_H-M   'P 1'
#
loop_
_entity.id
_entity.type
_entity.pdbx_description
1 polymer ?
#
loop_
_entity_poly.entity_id
_entity_poly.type
_entity_poly.pdbx_seq_one_letter_code
_entity_poly.pdbx_strand_id
1 'polypeptide(L)'
;MRKVIRRIVVSLLLSILIMLYPSSVLATDFSFNIAIVRQEGATCGELWLNNTLVWRLALLSDGAKPVSDNGNGANTTLVIPDIVNGMFVVKVE
;
A
#
# COMPACT_ATOMS: atom_id res chain seq x y z
N MET A 1 -28.85 48.78 16.12
CA MET A 1 -28.02 47.73 16.74
C MET A 1 -28.48 46.30 16.47
N ARG A 2 -29.77 45.96 16.65
CA ARG A 2 -30.31 44.58 16.47
C ARG A 2 -30.05 43.93 15.09
N LYS A 3 -30.08 44.69 13.99
CA LYS A 3 -29.79 44.20 12.63
C LYS A 3 -28.31 43.86 12.39
N VAL A 4 -27.40 44.59 13.03
CA VAL A 4 -25.94 44.39 12.91
C VAL A 4 -25.52 43.12 13.65
N ILE A 5 -26.02 42.94 14.87
CA ILE A 5 -25.80 41.71 15.66
C ILE A 5 -26.31 40.48 14.90
N ARG A 6 -27.49 40.56 14.27
CA ARG A 6 -28.04 39.45 13.48
C ARG A 6 -27.16 39.07 12.28
N ARG A 7 -26.55 40.05 11.61
CA ARG A 7 -25.60 39.81 10.50
C ARG A 7 -24.30 39.17 10.99
N ILE A 8 -23.78 39.62 12.13
CA ILE A 8 -22.57 39.05 12.75
C ILE A 8 -22.82 37.59 13.15
N VAL A 9 -23.96 37.30 13.79
CA VAL A 9 -24.33 35.94 14.20
C VAL A 9 -24.47 35.02 12.99
N VAL A 10 -25.11 35.47 11.91
CA VAL A 10 -25.25 34.69 10.67
C VAL A 10 -23.89 34.45 10.01
N SER A 11 -23.03 35.47 9.95
CA SER A 11 -21.67 35.32 9.41
C SER A 11 -20.83 34.33 10.21
N LEU A 12 -20.95 34.35 11.55
CA LEU A 12 -20.25 33.44 12.44
C LEU A 12 -20.75 32.00 12.24
N LEU A 13 -22.06 31.80 12.16
CA LEU A 13 -22.68 30.50 11.89
C LEU A 13 -22.25 29.93 10.54
N LEU A 14 -22.15 30.78 9.52
CA LEU A 14 -21.70 30.38 8.19
C LEU A 14 -20.22 29.96 8.19
N SER A 15 -19.35 30.66 8.91
CA SER A 15 -17.93 30.29 8.98
C SER A 15 -17.71 28.98 9.75
N ILE A 16 -18.50 28.74 10.80
CA ILE A 16 -18.48 27.46 11.53
C ILE A 16 -18.90 26.32 10.60
N LEU A 17 -19.96 26.52 9.81
CA LEU A 17 -20.46 25.50 8.87
C LEU A 17 -19.42 25.13 7.80
N ILE A 18 -18.62 26.10 7.34
CA ILE A 18 -17.55 25.87 6.35
C ILE A 18 -16.38 25.10 6.98
N MET A 19 -16.07 25.35 8.25
CA MET A 19 -15.03 24.61 8.99
C MET A 19 -15.42 23.15 9.30
N LEU A 20 -16.72 22.87 9.37
CA LEU A 20 -17.27 21.52 9.55
C LEU A 20 -17.31 20.70 8.26
N TYR A 21 -17.07 21.33 7.11
CA TYR A 21 -16.96 20.59 5.85
C TYR A 21 -15.66 19.79 5.85
N PRO A 22 -15.71 18.45 5.71
CA PRO A 22 -14.51 17.63 5.69
C PRO A 22 -13.74 17.95 4.42
N SER A 23 -12.77 18.86 4.51
CA SER A 23 -11.81 19.12 3.45
C SER A 23 -10.85 17.94 3.40
N SER A 24 -10.91 17.19 2.31
CA SER A 24 -9.90 16.22 1.86
C SER A 24 -9.67 14.99 2.76
N VAL A 25 -10.57 14.00 2.64
CA VAL A 25 -10.30 12.59 2.99
C VAL A 25 -10.15 11.72 1.72
N LEU A 26 -10.24 12.28 0.52
CA LEU A 26 -10.24 11.50 -0.72
C LEU A 26 -8.86 10.96 -1.15
N ALA A 27 -7.77 11.38 -0.49
CA ALA A 27 -6.41 10.92 -0.79
C ALA A 27 -5.85 9.93 0.24
N THR A 28 -6.57 9.64 1.32
CA THR A 28 -6.15 8.68 2.36
C THR A 28 -6.22 7.24 1.85
N ASP A 29 -7.13 6.94 0.93
CA ASP A 29 -7.47 5.56 0.56
C ASP A 29 -6.65 5.00 -0.61
N PHE A 30 -5.67 5.75 -1.13
CA PHE A 30 -4.79 5.26 -2.19
C PHE A 30 -3.31 5.42 -1.79
N SER A 31 -2.72 4.31 -1.34
CA SER A 31 -1.30 4.20 -1.05
C SER A 31 -0.70 3.09 -1.91
N PHE A 32 0.30 3.43 -2.72
CA PHE A 32 1.03 2.48 -3.56
C PHE A 32 2.50 2.51 -3.20
N ASN A 33 3.06 1.37 -2.82
CA ASN A 33 4.45 1.26 -2.39
C ASN A 33 5.13 0.06 -3.05
N ILE A 34 6.33 0.29 -3.57
CA ILE A 34 7.22 -0.75 -4.07
C ILE A 34 8.43 -0.79 -3.14
N ALA A 35 8.66 -1.93 -2.49
CA ALA A 35 9.82 -2.15 -1.63
C ALA A 35 10.74 -3.20 -2.25
N ILE A 36 12.05 -2.97 -2.21
CA ILE A 36 13.06 -3.95 -2.62
C ILE A 36 13.99 -4.15 -1.44
N VAL A 37 14.01 -5.37 -0.90
CA VAL A 37 14.77 -5.73 0.30
C VAL A 37 15.67 -6.91 -0.03
N ARG A 38 16.92 -6.87 0.43
CA ARG A 38 17.83 -8.02 0.35
C ARG A 38 17.76 -8.79 1.68
N GLN A 39 17.41 -10.07 1.62
CA GLN A 39 17.31 -10.97 2.77
C GLN A 39 18.12 -12.23 2.49
N GLU A 40 19.09 -12.55 3.36
CA GLU A 40 19.85 -13.82 3.40
C GLU A 40 20.01 -14.57 2.05
N GLY A 41 20.70 -13.94 1.10
CA GLY A 41 20.99 -14.53 -0.22
C GLY A 41 19.94 -14.28 -1.30
N ALA A 42 18.73 -13.84 -0.92
CA ALA A 42 17.64 -13.50 -1.81
C ALA A 42 17.44 -11.98 -1.97
N THR A 43 16.99 -11.56 -3.15
CA THR A 43 16.44 -10.21 -3.37
C THR A 43 14.92 -10.33 -3.45
N CYS A 44 14.21 -9.67 -2.53
CA CYS A 44 12.75 -9.67 -2.46
C CYS A 44 12.20 -8.31 -2.92
N GLY A 45 11.33 -8.32 -3.92
CA GLY A 45 10.51 -7.18 -4.33
C GLY A 45 9.09 -7.35 -3.83
N GLU A 46 8.52 -6.31 -3.25
CA GLU A 46 7.17 -6.30 -2.71
C GLU A 46 6.37 -5.14 -3.29
N LEU A 47 5.10 -5.41 -3.58
CA LEU A 47 4.11 -4.44 -4.02
C LEU A 47 3.02 -4.35 -2.97
N TRP A 48 2.82 -3.15 -2.43
CA TRP A 48 1.81 -2.85 -1.43
C TRP A 48 0.80 -1.87 -2.02
N LEU A 49 -0.48 -2.22 -1.91
CA LEU A 49 -1.60 -1.35 -2.22
C LEU A 49 -2.44 -1.18 -0.96
N ASN A 50 -2.66 0.06 -0.53
CA ASN A 50 -3.48 0.40 0.64
C ASN A 50 -3.06 -0.40 1.88
N ASN A 51 -1.75 -0.44 2.13
CA ASN A 51 -1.15 -1.17 3.25
C ASN A 51 -1.35 -2.70 3.21
N THR A 52 -1.84 -3.24 2.09
CA THR A 52 -2.00 -4.66 1.83
C THR A 52 -0.94 -5.10 0.84
N LEU A 53 -0.19 -6.15 1.17
CA LEU A 53 0.72 -6.78 0.22
C LEU A 53 -0.13 -7.41 -0.89
N VAL A 54 0.09 -7.03 -2.14
CA VAL A 54 -0.64 -7.58 -3.31
C VAL A 54 0.24 -8.46 -4.18
N TRP A 55 1.56 -8.22 -4.16
CA TRP A 55 2.50 -9.05 -4.91
C TRP A 55 3.85 -9.09 -4.20
N ARG A 56 4.51 -10.25 -4.26
CA ARG A 56 5.86 -10.46 -3.75
C ARG A 56 6.63 -11.35 -4.71
N LEU A 57 7.81 -10.90 -5.11
CA LEU A 57 8.75 -11.61 -5.97
C LEU A 57 10.05 -11.82 -5.22
N ALA A 58 10.46 -13.07 -4.98
CA ALA A 58 11.76 -13.36 -4.38
C ALA A 58 12.68 -14.00 -5.42
N LEU A 59 13.83 -13.38 -5.65
CA LEU A 59 14.90 -13.89 -6.50
C LEU A 59 15.96 -14.55 -5.61
N LEU A 60 16.17 -15.86 -5.77
CA LEU A 60 17.17 -16.61 -5.02
C LEU A 60 18.32 -17.01 -5.94
N SER A 61 19.53 -17.00 -5.39
CA SER A 61 20.72 -17.51 -6.07
C SER A 61 20.99 -18.99 -5.77
N ASP A 62 20.34 -19.58 -4.77
CA ASP A 62 20.64 -20.90 -4.18
C ASP A 62 19.51 -21.94 -4.37
N GLY A 63 18.72 -21.80 -5.44
CA GLY A 63 17.62 -22.72 -5.78
C GLY A 63 16.26 -22.25 -5.28
N ALA A 64 15.19 -22.88 -5.77
CA ALA A 64 13.82 -22.57 -5.35
C ALA A 64 13.60 -23.01 -3.88
N LYS A 65 13.38 -22.05 -2.97
CA LYS A 65 12.94 -22.35 -1.59
C LYS A 65 11.42 -22.57 -1.55
N PRO A 66 10.93 -23.56 -0.79
CA PRO A 66 9.50 -23.75 -0.61
C PRO A 66 8.88 -22.48 -0.02
N VAL A 67 7.73 -22.10 -0.56
CA VAL A 67 6.92 -21.00 -0.04
C VAL A 67 6.38 -21.44 1.33
N SER A 68 7.02 -20.98 2.41
CA SER A 68 6.43 -21.05 3.74
C SER A 68 5.50 -19.86 3.92
N ASP A 69 4.21 -20.12 4.13
CA ASP A 69 3.23 -19.12 4.55
C ASP A 69 3.62 -18.59 5.94
N ASN A 70 4.51 -17.61 5.97
CA ASN A 70 4.99 -16.98 7.19
C ASN A 70 4.44 -15.56 7.36
N GLY A 71 3.31 -15.25 6.71
CA GLY A 71 2.77 -13.90 6.67
C GLY A 71 1.27 -13.86 6.41
N ASN A 72 0.50 -14.06 7.48
CA ASN A 72 -0.88 -13.60 7.67
C ASN A 72 -1.72 -13.45 6.38
N GLY A 73 -2.32 -14.55 5.90
CA GLY A 73 -3.59 -14.53 5.16
C GLY A 73 -3.67 -13.62 3.93
N ALA A 74 -2.54 -13.23 3.33
CA ALA A 74 -2.52 -12.34 2.20
C ALA A 74 -2.90 -13.12 0.93
N ASN A 75 -3.91 -12.64 0.19
CA ASN A 75 -4.27 -13.12 -1.16
C ASN A 75 -3.18 -12.71 -2.17
N THR A 76 -1.94 -13.13 -1.95
CA THR A 76 -0.76 -12.74 -2.73
C THR A 76 -0.25 -13.90 -3.53
N THR A 77 -0.01 -13.68 -4.82
CA THR A 77 0.74 -14.64 -5.65
C THR A 77 2.23 -14.44 -5.40
N LEU A 78 2.88 -15.46 -4.82
CA LEU A 78 4.33 -15.49 -4.64
C LEU A 78 4.96 -16.35 -5.74
N VAL A 79 5.81 -15.73 -6.55
CA VAL A 79 6.59 -16.42 -7.58
C VAL A 79 8.05 -16.44 -7.13
N ILE A 80 8.62 -17.64 -7.07
CA ILE A 80 10.02 -17.87 -6.74
C ILE A 80 10.66 -18.58 -7.94
N PRO A 81 11.24 -17.84 -8.91
CA PRO A 81 11.96 -18.46 -10.01
C PRO A 81 13.30 -19.01 -9.53
N ASP A 82 13.67 -20.17 -10.05
CA ASP A 82 15.05 -20.65 -9.94
C ASP A 82 15.93 -19.93 -10.98
N ILE A 83 17.23 -19.80 -10.72
CA ILE A 83 18.18 -19.22 -11.67
C ILE A 83 19.17 -20.29 -12.09
N VAL A 84 18.99 -20.81 -13.31
CA VAL A 84 19.86 -21.84 -13.88
C VAL A 84 20.61 -21.25 -15.06
N ASN A 85 21.95 -21.21 -14.99
CA ASN A 85 22.82 -20.63 -16.03
C ASN A 85 22.47 -19.18 -16.40
N GLY A 86 22.07 -18.36 -15.44
CA GLY A 86 21.70 -16.96 -15.66
C GLY A 86 20.32 -16.74 -16.27
N MET A 87 19.52 -17.80 -16.42
CA MET A 87 18.13 -17.72 -16.88
C MET A 87 17.16 -17.97 -15.74
N PHE A 88 16.08 -17.18 -15.68
CA PHE A 88 14.97 -17.42 -14.77
C PHE A 88 14.17 -18.64 -15.24
N VAL A 89 13.98 -19.61 -14.36
CA VAL A 89 13.18 -20.82 -14.59
C VAL A 89 11.94 -20.74 -13.73
N VAL A 90 10.79 -20.57 -14.37
CA VAL A 90 9.47 -20.60 -13.73
C VAL A 90 8.83 -21.94 -14.08
N LYS A 91 8.68 -22.83 -13.10
CA LYS A 91 7.95 -24.09 -13.28
C LYS A 91 6.47 -23.83 -13.01
N VAL A 92 5.63 -24.07 -14.01
CA VAL A 92 4.17 -24.01 -13.90
C VAL A 92 3.67 -25.45 -14.01
N GLU A 93 3.04 -25.97 -12.95
CA GLU A 93 2.27 -27.23 -12.99
C GLU A 93 0.83 -26.96 -13.42
#